data_AF-A0A6T8YTN4-F1
#
_entry.id   AF-A0A6T8YTN4-F1
#
_cell.length_a   1.000
_cell.length_b   1.000
_cell.length_c   1.000
_cell.angle_alpha   90.00
_cell.angle_beta   90.00
_cell.angle_gamma   90.00
#
_symmetry.space_group_name_H-M   'P 1'
#
loop_
_entity.id
_entity.type
_entity.pdbx_description
1 polymer ?
#
loop_
_entity_poly.entity_id
_entity_poly.type
_entity_poly.pdbx_seq_one_letter_code
_entity_poly.pdbx_strand_id
1 'polypeptide(L)'
;ECHGTGTSLGDPIEIGAYRKVMIEDPRDEPVTITSSKSNLGHCEGSAGVSGLTKCVLLCMYGEGTPNCHLNCLNPHLDMDGFPGIITSEGVTFKGEHSYNGVLSFGFGGTNACAMCWGANVMTSRATRTKDLYATVMDRVINAPAQEVTITGDDWEEWEMGGPERDSKPGDQWEIEIDEDGVVEYTKKETEVPALGDTFFLTGSFNEWTHDTLDPDEALAGLYSATIEIGENGAEEFQIQADQDPAMTFYPDMPKCSMKSAAVKGPAYTSRDNVWIVKGESGDRFRIEFFTSEAGTMSVSWIKET
;
A
#
# COMPACT_ATOMS: atom_id res chain seq x y z
N GLU A 1 5.08 18.04 9.02
CA GLU A 1 5.80 17.25 8.01
C GLU A 1 5.27 17.70 6.66
N CYS A 2 6.09 18.43 5.92
CA CYS A 2 5.75 18.95 4.60
C CYS A 2 6.17 17.94 3.53
N HIS A 3 5.46 17.99 2.40
CA HIS A 3 5.83 17.28 1.20
C HIS A 3 7.28 17.59 0.84
N GLY A 4 7.68 18.88 0.80
CA GLY A 4 9.06 19.35 0.96
C GLY A 4 10.09 18.58 0.13
N THR A 5 9.91 18.58 -1.19
CA THR A 5 10.76 17.81 -2.11
C THR A 5 12.07 18.52 -2.45
N GLY A 6 12.28 19.73 -1.95
CA GLY A 6 13.45 20.54 -2.28
C GLY A 6 13.33 21.22 -3.64
N THR A 7 12.13 21.26 -4.21
CA THR A 7 11.92 21.89 -5.53
C THR A 7 11.88 23.40 -5.38
N SER A 8 12.58 24.11 -6.28
CA SER A 8 12.70 25.57 -6.22
C SER A 8 11.35 26.30 -6.29
N LEU A 9 10.37 25.71 -6.98
CA LEU A 9 9.02 26.26 -7.15
C LEU A 9 7.97 25.61 -6.24
N GLY A 10 8.03 24.29 -6.03
CA GLY A 10 7.03 23.55 -5.27
C GLY A 10 7.05 23.89 -3.78
N ASP A 11 8.24 24.01 -3.18
CA ASP A 11 8.37 24.32 -1.75
C ASP A 11 7.78 25.70 -1.40
N PRO A 12 8.02 26.78 -2.16
CA PRO A 12 7.30 28.06 -1.98
C PRO A 12 5.78 27.96 -2.08
N ILE A 13 5.26 27.17 -3.04
CA ILE A 13 3.81 26.99 -3.22
C ILE A 13 3.21 26.26 -2.01
N GLU A 14 3.88 25.20 -1.54
CA GLU A 14 3.47 24.45 -0.36
C GLU A 14 3.40 25.33 0.88
N ILE A 15 4.47 26.09 1.15
CA ILE A 15 4.54 26.97 2.32
C ILE A 15 3.51 28.12 2.21
N GLY A 16 3.31 28.68 1.01
CA GLY A 16 2.27 29.68 0.79
C GLY A 16 0.87 29.15 1.07
N ALA A 17 0.56 27.92 0.62
CA ALA A 17 -0.71 27.26 0.91
C ALA A 17 -0.87 26.98 2.41
N TYR A 18 0.18 26.49 3.07
CA TYR A 18 0.18 26.20 4.49
C TYR A 18 -0.01 27.46 5.33
N ARG A 19 0.74 28.53 5.03
CA ARG A 19 0.61 29.85 5.65
C ARG A 19 -0.81 30.38 5.56
N LYS A 20 -1.42 30.31 4.37
CA LYS A 20 -2.80 30.80 4.15
C LYS A 20 -3.82 30.15 5.09
N VAL A 21 -3.65 28.86 5.40
CA VAL A 21 -4.54 28.14 6.31
C VAL A 21 -4.20 28.43 7.78
N MET A 22 -2.91 28.44 8.12
CA MET A 22 -2.46 28.49 9.51
C MET A 22 -2.33 29.90 10.11
N ILE A 23 -2.42 30.95 9.29
CA ILE A 23 -2.29 32.34 9.75
C ILE A 23 -3.57 32.90 10.38
N GLU A 24 -4.72 32.27 10.12
CA GLU A 24 -6.02 32.76 10.62
C GLU A 24 -6.14 32.63 12.15
N ASP A 25 -5.56 31.57 12.71
CA ASP A 25 -5.55 31.33 14.15
C ASP A 25 -4.26 31.85 14.79
N PRO A 26 -4.32 32.82 15.73
CA PRO A 26 -3.14 33.28 16.44
C PRO A 26 -2.53 32.14 17.27
N ARG A 27 -1.20 32.01 17.21
CA ARG A 27 -0.45 30.96 17.89
C ARG A 27 0.60 31.58 18.80
N ASP A 28 0.63 31.13 20.06
CA ASP A 28 1.63 31.59 21.04
C ASP A 28 3.04 31.06 20.74
N GLU A 29 3.12 29.89 20.10
CA GLU A 29 4.37 29.23 19.74
C GLU A 29 4.41 28.96 18.25
N PRO A 30 5.57 29.11 17.60
CA PRO A 30 5.70 28.87 16.16
C PRO A 30 5.48 27.39 15.81
N VAL A 31 4.96 27.13 14.60
CA VAL A 31 4.80 25.76 14.11
C VAL A 31 6.12 25.26 13.53
N THR A 32 6.55 24.08 13.94
CA THR A 32 7.78 23.47 13.43
C THR A 32 7.52 22.82 12.08
N ILE A 33 8.32 23.21 11.08
CA ILE A 33 8.21 22.76 9.69
C ILE A 33 9.43 21.89 9.38
N THR A 34 9.16 20.64 9.02
CA THR A 34 10.18 19.64 8.67
C THR A 34 9.68 18.76 7.54
N SER A 35 10.60 18.14 6.78
CA SER A 35 10.29 17.09 5.80
C SER A 35 11.15 15.86 6.06
N SER A 36 10.54 14.67 6.03
CA SER A 36 11.24 13.38 6.13
C SER A 36 12.20 13.15 4.96
N LYS A 37 11.93 13.76 3.80
CA LYS A 37 12.71 13.60 2.57
C LYS A 37 14.11 14.17 2.68
N SER A 38 14.30 15.17 3.54
CA SER A 38 15.64 15.65 3.87
C SER A 38 16.51 14.57 4.53
N ASN A 39 15.89 13.66 5.30
CA ASN A 39 16.61 12.61 6.04
C ASN A 39 16.74 11.30 5.25
N LEU A 40 15.70 10.90 4.54
CA LEU A 40 15.57 9.58 3.92
C LEU A 40 15.57 9.60 2.39
N GLY A 41 15.58 10.79 1.78
CA GLY A 41 15.29 10.95 0.36
C GLY A 41 13.80 10.86 0.03
N HIS A 42 13.45 11.07 -1.24
CA HIS A 42 12.07 10.99 -1.70
C HIS A 42 11.69 9.54 -2.03
N CYS A 43 11.00 8.85 -1.12
CA CYS A 43 10.60 7.44 -1.29
C CYS A 43 9.38 7.23 -2.22
N GLU A 44 9.19 8.10 -3.23
CA GLU A 44 8.05 8.10 -4.17
C GLU A 44 6.70 7.71 -3.56
N GLY A 45 6.12 6.57 -3.95
CA GLY A 45 4.82 6.08 -3.46
C GLY A 45 4.76 5.90 -1.93
N SER A 46 5.91 5.71 -1.28
CA SER A 46 6.02 5.59 0.18
C SER A 46 6.28 6.92 0.89
N ALA A 47 6.45 8.04 0.17
CA ALA A 47 6.78 9.32 0.78
C ALA A 47 5.74 9.79 1.82
N GLY A 48 4.45 9.52 1.57
CA GLY A 48 3.38 9.87 2.49
C GLY A 48 3.43 9.07 3.80
N VAL A 49 3.65 7.75 3.72
CA VAL A 49 3.73 6.89 4.92
C VAL A 49 5.03 7.13 5.70
N SER A 50 6.14 7.44 5.02
CA SER A 50 7.38 7.87 5.68
C SER A 50 7.17 9.17 6.47
N GLY A 51 6.49 10.15 5.89
CA GLY A 51 6.12 11.40 6.57
C GLY A 51 5.17 11.17 7.75
N LEU A 52 4.17 10.29 7.58
CA LEU A 52 3.24 9.92 8.66
C LEU A 52 3.96 9.24 9.83
N THR A 53 4.86 8.29 9.52
CA THR A 53 5.69 7.60 10.51
C THR A 53 6.53 8.60 11.29
N LYS A 54 7.14 9.57 10.60
CA LYS A 54 7.87 10.67 11.24
C LYS A 54 6.97 11.46 12.19
N CYS A 55 5.76 11.86 11.78
CA CYS A 55 4.79 12.55 12.65
C CYS A 55 4.44 11.76 13.92
N VAL A 56 4.26 10.44 13.82
CA VAL A 56 4.02 9.57 14.99
C VAL A 56 5.22 9.64 15.96
N LEU A 57 6.44 9.58 15.44
CA LEU A 57 7.65 9.74 16.25
C LEU A 57 7.75 11.14 16.88
N LEU A 58 7.43 12.21 16.15
CA LEU A 58 7.41 13.58 16.71
C LEU A 58 6.44 13.66 17.90
N CYS A 59 5.27 13.03 17.82
CA CYS A 59 4.33 12.93 18.94
C CYS A 59 4.93 12.16 20.13
N MET A 60 5.49 10.97 19.87
CA MET A 60 6.01 10.07 20.91
C MET A 60 7.20 10.65 21.67
N TYR A 61 8.05 11.41 21.00
CA TYR A 61 9.23 12.05 21.61
C TYR A 61 8.93 13.49 22.08
N GLY A 62 7.89 14.13 21.56
CA GLY A 62 7.60 15.54 21.84
C GLY A 62 8.69 16.47 21.32
N GLU A 63 9.26 16.16 20.15
CA GLU A 63 10.37 16.90 19.54
C GLU A 63 10.19 16.99 18.02
N GLY A 64 10.47 18.17 17.47
CA GLY A 64 10.62 18.44 16.05
C GLY A 64 12.03 18.10 15.57
N THR A 65 12.14 17.36 14.48
CA THR A 65 13.43 16.95 13.89
C THR A 65 14.01 18.04 12.97
N PRO A 66 15.34 18.10 12.81
CA PRO A 66 15.98 18.97 11.82
C PRO A 66 15.70 18.55 10.38
N ASN A 67 15.68 19.53 9.47
CA ASN A 67 15.82 19.31 8.04
C ASN A 67 17.31 19.21 7.69
N CYS A 68 17.74 18.06 7.19
CA CYS A 68 19.10 17.92 6.70
C CYS A 68 19.32 18.83 5.48
N HIS A 69 20.53 19.35 5.32
CA HIS A 69 20.95 20.20 4.19
C HIS A 69 20.32 21.62 4.16
N LEU A 70 19.63 22.04 5.22
CA LEU A 70 19.13 23.40 5.36
C LEU A 70 20.25 24.39 5.71
N ASN A 71 20.92 24.92 4.70
CA ASN A 71 21.99 25.93 4.86
C ASN A 71 21.47 27.36 4.71
N CYS A 72 20.55 27.58 3.78
CA CYS A 72 19.92 28.86 3.51
C CYS A 72 18.48 28.64 3.07
N LEU A 73 17.57 29.53 3.47
CA LEU A 73 16.19 29.50 2.99
C LEU A 73 16.13 29.90 1.52
N ASN A 74 15.22 29.24 0.78
CA ASN A 74 14.88 29.66 -0.58
C ASN A 74 14.29 31.09 -0.52
N PRO A 75 14.82 32.05 -1.29
CA PRO A 75 14.38 33.45 -1.26
C PRO A 75 12.92 33.66 -1.71
N HIS A 76 12.32 32.65 -2.34
CA HIS A 76 10.91 32.66 -2.74
C HIS A 76 9.95 32.22 -1.63
N LEU A 77 10.45 31.78 -0.47
CA LEU A 77 9.61 31.43 0.67
C LEU A 77 9.05 32.69 1.34
N ASP A 78 7.73 32.85 1.33
CA ASP A 78 7.04 33.89 2.10
C ASP A 78 6.82 33.45 3.55
N MET A 79 7.82 33.72 4.39
CA MET A 79 7.77 33.45 5.84
C MET A 79 7.44 34.71 6.65
N ASP A 80 7.31 35.87 6.00
CA ASP A 80 7.13 37.14 6.69
C ASP A 80 5.77 37.18 7.42
N GLY A 81 5.83 37.44 8.73
CA GLY A 81 4.67 37.46 9.60
C GLY A 81 4.00 36.09 9.83
N PHE A 82 4.55 35.00 9.29
CA PHE A 82 4.05 33.65 9.53
C PHE A 82 4.77 33.04 10.74
N PRO A 83 4.08 32.65 11.83
CA PRO A 83 4.70 32.02 12.98
C PRO A 83 5.04 30.54 12.69
N GLY A 84 5.87 30.30 11.67
CA GLY A 84 6.41 29.00 11.28
C GLY A 84 7.93 29.01 11.30
N ILE A 85 8.55 27.93 11.78
CA ILE A 85 10.00 27.77 11.82
C ILE A 85 10.37 26.52 11.05
N ILE A 86 11.18 26.69 10.00
CA ILE A 86 11.82 25.58 9.31
C ILE A 86 13.06 25.19 10.09
N THR A 87 13.06 23.99 10.67
CA THR A 87 14.03 23.58 11.69
C THR A 87 15.35 23.11 11.05
N SER A 88 16.48 23.68 11.48
CA SER A 88 17.83 23.19 11.16
C SER A 88 18.43 22.30 12.26
N GLU A 89 17.85 22.36 13.46
CA GLU A 89 18.23 21.59 14.65
C GLU A 89 16.99 20.97 15.29
N GLY A 90 17.21 20.05 16.24
CA GLY A 90 16.11 19.44 17.00
C GLY A 90 15.45 20.47 17.92
N VAL A 91 14.11 20.56 17.88
CA VAL A 91 13.34 21.51 18.70
C VAL A 91 12.43 20.73 19.63
N THR A 92 12.53 20.97 20.93
CA THR A 92 11.62 20.38 21.92
C THR A 92 10.25 21.06 21.88
N PHE A 93 9.18 20.27 21.89
CA PHE A 93 7.84 20.79 22.11
C PHE A 93 7.61 21.01 23.61
N LYS A 94 6.98 22.13 23.96
CA LYS A 94 6.70 22.47 25.36
C LYS A 94 5.60 21.60 25.98
N GLY A 95 4.63 21.20 25.17
CA GLY A 95 3.50 20.37 25.60
C GLY A 95 3.85 18.89 25.66
N GLU A 96 3.22 18.17 26.60
CA GLU A 96 3.25 16.70 26.62
C GLU A 96 2.42 16.08 25.50
N HIS A 97 1.50 16.84 24.92
CA HIS A 97 0.71 16.43 23.76
C HIS A 97 1.03 17.33 22.58
N SER A 98 1.06 16.74 21.39
CA SER A 98 1.27 17.52 20.16
C SER A 98 0.36 17.02 19.04
N TYR A 99 -0.01 17.97 18.18
CA TYR A 99 -0.61 17.70 16.89
C TYR A 99 0.48 17.84 15.83
N ASN A 100 0.68 16.80 15.03
CA ASN A 100 1.63 16.80 13.93
C ASN A 100 0.90 16.46 12.63
N GLY A 101 1.00 17.34 11.64
CA GLY A 101 0.41 17.14 10.31
C GLY A 101 1.43 16.61 9.30
N VAL A 102 0.99 15.76 8.38
CA VAL A 102 1.74 15.30 7.22
C VAL A 102 1.05 15.77 5.94
N LEU A 103 1.84 16.32 5.01
CA LEU A 103 1.41 16.71 3.66
C LEU A 103 2.17 15.87 2.63
N SER A 104 1.47 15.33 1.64
CA SER A 104 2.09 14.61 0.53
C SER A 104 1.37 14.89 -0.77
N PHE A 105 2.11 15.34 -1.78
CA PHE A 105 1.58 15.73 -3.09
C PHE A 105 2.10 14.78 -4.17
N GLY A 106 1.20 14.15 -4.90
CA GLY A 106 1.56 13.33 -6.06
C GLY A 106 1.77 14.22 -7.29
N PHE A 107 2.65 13.82 -8.19
CA PHE A 107 2.94 14.57 -9.42
C PHE A 107 1.68 14.81 -10.29
N GLY A 108 0.69 13.89 -10.22
CA GLY A 108 -0.59 14.01 -10.91
C GLY A 108 -1.56 15.03 -10.29
N GLY A 109 -1.15 15.76 -9.24
CA GLY A 109 -1.98 16.77 -8.56
C GLY A 109 -2.82 16.24 -7.40
N THR A 110 -2.77 14.93 -7.11
CA THR A 110 -3.44 14.35 -5.95
C THR A 110 -2.72 14.75 -4.66
N ASN A 111 -3.42 15.44 -3.77
CA ASN A 111 -2.87 15.91 -2.50
C ASN A 111 -3.48 15.14 -1.34
N ALA A 112 -2.65 14.60 -0.45
CA ALA A 112 -3.06 13.95 0.78
C ALA A 112 -2.57 14.74 2.00
N CYS A 113 -3.44 14.85 3.00
CA CYS A 113 -3.14 15.46 4.29
C CYS A 113 -3.65 14.53 5.40
N ALA A 114 -2.83 14.31 6.43
CA ALA A 114 -3.25 13.61 7.63
C ALA A 114 -2.72 14.31 8.88
N MET A 115 -3.44 14.14 9.99
CA MET A 115 -3.07 14.71 11.28
C MET A 115 -2.94 13.60 12.33
N CYS A 116 -1.87 13.66 13.10
CA CYS A 116 -1.64 12.82 14.25
C CYS A 116 -1.77 13.65 15.51
N TRP A 117 -2.48 13.12 16.50
CA TRP A 117 -2.43 13.61 17.87
C TRP A 117 -1.79 12.52 18.73
N GLY A 118 -0.90 12.90 19.62
CA GLY A 118 -0.29 11.94 20.54
C GLY A 118 0.36 12.60 21.74
N ALA A 119 0.73 11.76 22.70
CA ALA A 119 1.45 12.15 23.90
C ALA A 119 2.93 11.76 23.78
N ASN A 120 3.78 12.57 24.41
CA ASN A 120 5.16 12.23 24.69
C ASN A 120 5.17 11.06 25.68
N VAL A 121 5.73 9.93 25.26
CA VAL A 121 5.83 8.69 26.04
C VAL A 121 7.26 8.18 26.14
N MET A 122 8.19 8.81 25.40
CA MET A 122 9.56 8.34 25.22
C MET A 122 10.58 9.08 26.06
N THR A 123 10.35 10.35 26.38
CA THR A 123 11.35 11.18 27.05
C THR A 123 11.06 11.32 28.54
N SER A 124 12.05 11.73 29.33
CA SER A 124 11.90 12.01 30.77
C SER A 124 10.90 13.15 31.09
N ARG A 125 10.45 13.89 30.08
CA ARG A 125 9.40 14.92 30.20
C ARG A 125 7.99 14.33 30.15
N ALA A 126 7.84 13.05 29.82
CA ALA A 126 6.54 12.38 29.80
C ALA A 126 6.03 12.11 31.22
N THR A 127 4.75 12.37 31.48
CA THR A 127 4.06 11.93 32.71
C THR A 127 3.94 10.42 32.83
N ARG A 128 4.05 9.69 31.71
CA ARG A 128 4.08 8.22 31.64
C ARG A 128 5.23 7.76 30.74
N THR A 129 6.44 7.72 31.27
CA THR A 129 7.56 7.03 30.60
C THR A 129 7.24 5.54 30.52
N LYS A 130 7.03 5.02 29.30
CA LYS A 130 7.01 3.58 29.08
C LYS A 130 8.43 3.14 28.78
N ASP A 131 8.97 2.24 29.60
CA ASP A 131 10.18 1.52 29.24
C ASP A 131 9.86 0.60 28.05
N LEU A 132 10.23 1.05 26.86
CA LEU A 132 9.93 0.36 25.62
C LEU A 132 10.73 -0.94 25.51
N TYR A 133 11.93 -0.98 26.08
CA TYR A 133 12.72 -2.20 26.18
C TYR A 133 12.02 -3.19 27.11
N ALA A 134 11.57 -2.74 28.28
CA ALA A 134 10.80 -3.60 29.17
C ALA A 134 9.48 -4.06 28.54
N THR A 135 8.79 -3.21 27.77
CA THR A 135 7.54 -3.58 27.08
C THR A 135 7.79 -4.59 25.97
N VAL A 136 8.86 -4.42 25.19
CA VAL A 136 9.27 -5.38 24.16
C VAL A 136 9.71 -6.68 24.80
N MET A 137 10.52 -6.63 25.85
CA MET A 137 10.96 -7.82 26.59
C MET A 137 9.80 -8.52 27.27
N ASP A 138 8.84 -7.80 27.84
CA ASP A 138 7.62 -8.37 28.40
C ASP A 138 6.80 -9.06 27.32
N ARG A 139 6.70 -8.49 26.11
CA ARG A 139 6.07 -9.17 24.96
C ARG A 139 6.84 -10.40 24.51
N VAL A 140 8.17 -10.38 24.53
CA VAL A 140 9.02 -11.53 24.16
C VAL A 140 8.93 -12.63 25.21
N ILE A 141 8.97 -12.28 26.49
CA ILE A 141 8.87 -13.19 27.63
C ILE A 141 7.48 -13.84 27.69
N ASN A 142 6.43 -13.05 27.46
CA ASN A 142 5.05 -13.52 27.44
C ASN A 142 4.59 -13.99 26.05
N ALA A 143 5.48 -14.00 25.05
CA ALA A 143 5.17 -14.64 23.79
C ALA A 143 4.91 -16.13 24.08
N PRO A 144 3.88 -16.74 23.45
CA PRO A 144 3.70 -18.18 23.57
C PRO A 144 5.00 -18.87 23.15
N ALA A 145 5.36 -19.93 23.89
CA ALA A 145 6.52 -20.73 23.54
C ALA A 145 6.39 -21.16 22.07
N GLN A 146 7.43 -20.93 21.29
CA GLN A 146 7.51 -21.46 19.94
C GLN A 146 7.33 -22.98 20.04
N GLU A 147 6.44 -23.58 19.25
CA GLU A 147 6.34 -25.04 19.18
C GLU A 147 7.66 -25.57 18.63
N VAL A 148 8.36 -26.36 19.45
CA VAL A 148 9.60 -27.05 19.09
C VAL A 148 9.23 -28.52 18.94
N THR A 149 9.48 -29.08 17.76
CA THR A 149 9.31 -30.52 17.54
C THR A 149 10.57 -31.20 18.03
N ILE A 150 10.42 -32.05 19.05
CA ILE A 150 11.53 -32.83 19.60
C ILE A 150 11.73 -34.03 18.67
N THR A 151 12.69 -33.92 17.78
CA THR A 151 13.15 -34.97 16.87
C THR A 151 14.42 -35.59 17.44
N GLY A 152 14.31 -36.84 17.93
CA GLY A 152 15.44 -37.56 18.50
C GLY A 152 15.92 -37.07 19.88
N ASP A 153 16.98 -37.72 20.38
CA ASP A 153 17.59 -37.44 21.69
C ASP A 153 18.65 -36.31 21.63
N ASP A 154 19.10 -35.92 20.44
CA ASP A 154 20.04 -34.80 20.25
C ASP A 154 19.28 -33.49 19.99
N TRP A 155 19.55 -32.48 20.80
CA TRP A 155 18.90 -31.17 20.70
C TRP A 155 19.30 -30.40 19.43
N GLU A 156 20.40 -30.76 18.77
CA GLU A 156 20.79 -30.19 17.47
C GLU A 156 19.92 -30.71 16.31
N GLU A 157 19.23 -31.84 16.51
CA GLU A 157 18.31 -32.42 15.53
C GLU A 157 16.88 -31.88 15.68
N TRP A 158 16.59 -31.11 16.74
CA TRP A 158 15.27 -30.56 17.02
C TRP A 158 14.88 -29.52 15.97
N GLU A 159 13.79 -29.81 15.25
CA GLU A 159 13.29 -28.88 14.25
C GLU A 159 12.32 -27.86 14.86
N MET A 160 12.44 -26.62 14.38
CA MET A 160 11.48 -25.53 14.64
C MET A 160 10.25 -25.74 13.75
N GLY A 161 9.57 -26.88 13.93
CA GLY A 161 8.54 -27.42 13.04
C GLY A 161 7.18 -26.77 13.24
N GLY A 162 7.03 -25.54 12.77
CA GLY A 162 5.75 -25.08 12.26
C GLY A 162 5.67 -25.31 10.75
N PRO A 163 4.50 -25.16 10.12
CA PRO A 163 4.43 -25.08 8.66
C PRO A 163 5.36 -23.96 8.15
N GLU A 164 5.76 -24.03 6.87
CA GLU A 164 6.76 -23.12 6.27
C GLU A 164 6.57 -21.65 6.70
N ARG A 165 7.67 -20.90 6.83
CA ARG A 165 7.70 -19.53 7.40
C ARG A 165 6.74 -18.53 6.72
N ASP A 166 6.26 -18.82 5.51
CA ASP A 166 5.34 -18.02 4.69
C ASP A 166 3.90 -18.53 4.65
N SER A 167 3.54 -19.47 5.52
CA SER A 167 2.18 -20.03 5.64
C SER A 167 1.10 -18.97 5.78
N LYS A 168 0.00 -19.13 5.05
CA LYS A 168 -1.16 -18.21 5.05
C LYS A 168 -2.38 -18.85 5.74
N PRO A 169 -3.29 -18.05 6.33
CA PRO A 169 -4.56 -18.57 6.83
C PRO A 169 -5.35 -19.28 5.72
N GLY A 170 -5.61 -20.58 5.89
CA GLY A 170 -6.30 -21.42 4.91
C GLY A 170 -5.43 -22.50 4.26
N ASP A 171 -4.10 -22.44 4.42
CA ASP A 171 -3.19 -23.48 3.94
C ASP A 171 -3.50 -24.83 4.63
N GLN A 172 -3.55 -25.90 3.85
CA GLN A 172 -3.72 -27.27 4.34
C GLN A 172 -2.38 -28.00 4.33
N TRP A 173 -2.16 -28.84 5.34
CA TRP A 173 -0.92 -29.57 5.54
C TRP A 173 -1.23 -31.03 5.77
N GLU A 174 -0.45 -31.90 5.16
CA GLU A 174 -0.37 -33.31 5.51
C GLU A 174 0.75 -33.47 6.53
N ILE A 175 0.44 -34.15 7.63
CA ILE A 175 1.35 -34.36 8.76
C ILE A 175 1.60 -35.86 8.85
N GLU A 176 2.82 -36.27 8.53
CA GLU A 176 3.26 -37.65 8.73
C GLU A 176 4.13 -37.72 9.98
N ILE A 177 3.91 -38.76 10.78
CA ILE A 177 4.72 -39.05 11.96
C ILE A 177 5.31 -40.43 11.76
N ASP A 178 6.64 -40.52 11.67
CA ASP A 178 7.32 -41.81 11.48
C ASP A 178 7.45 -42.62 12.78
N GLU A 179 8.00 -43.84 12.67
CA GLU A 179 8.16 -44.76 13.80
C GLU A 179 9.13 -44.26 14.87
N ASP A 180 10.02 -43.33 14.52
CA ASP A 180 11.00 -42.69 15.41
C ASP A 180 10.47 -41.37 16.01
N GLY A 181 9.25 -40.96 15.64
CA GLY A 181 8.58 -39.78 16.16
C GLY A 181 8.92 -38.48 15.43
N VAL A 182 9.58 -38.57 14.27
CA VAL A 182 9.85 -37.41 13.39
C VAL A 182 8.55 -36.98 12.72
N VAL A 183 8.27 -35.67 12.76
CA VAL A 183 7.06 -35.07 12.19
C VAL A 183 7.43 -34.35 10.90
N GLU A 184 6.92 -34.82 9.77
CA GLU A 184 7.11 -34.20 8.47
C GLU A 184 5.85 -33.43 8.06
N TYR A 185 6.01 -32.13 7.76
CA TYR A 185 4.93 -31.25 7.29
C TYR A 185 5.02 -31.11 5.78
N THR A 186 4.14 -31.77 5.04
CA THR A 186 4.02 -31.56 3.59
C THR A 186 2.89 -30.59 3.32
N LYS A 187 3.19 -29.45 2.69
CA LYS A 187 2.15 -28.51 2.26
C LYS A 187 1.27 -29.22 1.25
N LYS A 188 -0.02 -29.34 1.55
CA LYS A 188 -0.96 -29.85 0.57
C LYS A 188 -1.09 -28.78 -0.49
N GLU A 189 -0.52 -29.04 -1.68
CA GLU A 189 -0.70 -28.17 -2.83
C GLU A 189 -2.18 -27.90 -2.96
N THR A 190 -2.56 -26.63 -2.77
CA THR A 190 -3.92 -26.23 -3.11
C THR A 190 -3.99 -26.40 -4.60
N GLU A 191 -4.79 -27.35 -5.09
CA GLU A 191 -5.07 -27.47 -6.52
C GLU A 191 -5.50 -26.10 -7.01
N VAL A 192 -4.57 -25.39 -7.65
CA VAL A 192 -4.89 -24.15 -8.34
C VAL A 192 -5.84 -24.61 -9.43
N PRO A 193 -7.11 -24.19 -9.41
CA PRO A 193 -8.04 -24.58 -10.46
C PRO A 193 -7.38 -24.22 -11.78
N ALA A 194 -7.33 -25.16 -12.73
CA ALA A 194 -6.75 -24.90 -14.04
C ALA A 194 -7.36 -23.59 -14.55
N LEU A 195 -6.54 -22.55 -14.71
CA LEU A 195 -7.02 -21.21 -15.07
C LEU A 195 -7.33 -21.09 -16.57
N GLY A 196 -7.09 -22.16 -17.32
CA GLY A 196 -7.17 -22.24 -18.77
C GLY A 196 -5.87 -21.85 -19.46
N ASP A 197 -5.76 -22.19 -20.74
CA ASP A 197 -4.56 -21.95 -21.56
C ASP A 197 -4.68 -20.66 -22.38
N THR A 198 -5.91 -20.26 -22.72
CA THR A 198 -6.20 -19.11 -23.57
C THR A 198 -7.25 -18.21 -22.94
N PHE A 199 -7.01 -16.90 -22.94
CA PHE A 199 -7.91 -15.93 -22.33
C PHE A 199 -8.57 -15.05 -23.40
N PHE A 200 -9.85 -14.76 -23.21
CA PHE A 200 -10.66 -13.97 -24.11
C PHE A 200 -11.39 -12.87 -23.33
N LEU A 201 -11.47 -11.71 -23.94
CA LEU A 201 -12.29 -10.60 -23.47
C LEU A 201 -13.69 -10.73 -24.07
N THR A 202 -14.70 -10.64 -23.20
CA THR A 202 -16.12 -10.72 -23.56
C THR A 202 -16.82 -9.48 -22.99
N GLY A 203 -17.56 -8.73 -23.80
CA GLY A 203 -18.15 -7.49 -23.31
C GLY A 203 -19.15 -6.83 -24.25
N SER A 204 -19.64 -5.66 -23.87
CA SER A 204 -20.61 -4.91 -24.67
C SER A 204 -20.06 -4.47 -26.04
N PHE A 205 -18.75 -4.20 -26.13
CA PHE A 205 -18.07 -3.74 -27.36
C PHE A 205 -17.94 -4.83 -28.44
N ASN A 206 -18.05 -6.10 -28.08
CA ASN A 206 -17.96 -7.23 -29.01
C ASN A 206 -19.21 -8.12 -29.00
N GLU A 207 -20.36 -7.58 -28.58
CA GLU A 207 -21.63 -8.31 -28.47
C GLU A 207 -21.56 -9.57 -27.59
N TRP A 208 -20.67 -9.58 -26.59
CA TRP A 208 -20.36 -10.72 -25.73
C TRP A 208 -19.80 -11.94 -26.48
N THR A 209 -19.06 -11.68 -27.55
CA THR A 209 -18.22 -12.67 -28.24
C THR A 209 -16.81 -12.69 -27.64
N HIS A 210 -15.86 -13.38 -28.28
CA HIS A 210 -14.53 -13.66 -27.75
C HIS A 210 -13.44 -12.93 -28.53
N ASP A 211 -12.91 -11.85 -27.96
CA ASP A 211 -11.69 -11.22 -28.46
C ASP A 211 -10.48 -11.76 -27.71
N THR A 212 -9.44 -12.21 -28.41
CA THR A 212 -8.26 -12.79 -27.78
C THR A 212 -7.52 -11.78 -26.91
N LEU A 213 -7.11 -12.21 -25.71
CA LEU A 213 -6.12 -11.49 -24.90
C LEU A 213 -4.73 -12.03 -25.24
N ASP A 214 -3.90 -11.17 -25.82
CA ASP A 214 -2.55 -11.53 -26.27
C ASP A 214 -1.59 -11.61 -25.07
N PRO A 215 -0.79 -12.69 -24.94
CA PRO A 215 0.21 -12.78 -23.89
C PRO A 215 1.33 -11.76 -24.11
N ASP A 216 1.81 -11.16 -23.03
CA ASP A 216 2.93 -10.23 -23.05
C ASP A 216 4.27 -10.99 -23.19
N GLU A 217 5.16 -10.51 -24.05
CA GLU A 217 6.46 -11.16 -24.30
C GLU A 217 7.45 -10.99 -23.14
N ALA A 218 7.31 -9.93 -22.33
CA ALA A 218 8.25 -9.57 -21.27
C ALA A 218 7.79 -10.05 -19.89
N LEU A 219 6.48 -10.13 -19.64
CA LEU A 219 5.92 -10.54 -18.35
C LEU A 219 5.07 -11.79 -18.48
N ALA A 220 5.62 -12.93 -18.02
CA ALA A 220 4.90 -14.20 -17.98
C ALA A 220 3.62 -14.08 -17.14
N GLY A 221 2.50 -14.57 -17.68
CA GLY A 221 1.19 -14.53 -17.04
C GLY A 221 0.40 -13.24 -17.24
N LEU A 222 0.96 -12.22 -17.91
CA LEU A 222 0.22 -11.04 -18.34
C LEU A 222 -0.37 -11.25 -19.73
N TYR A 223 -1.67 -10.95 -19.86
CA TYR A 223 -2.41 -10.97 -21.11
C TYR A 223 -3.08 -9.61 -21.30
N SER A 224 -3.15 -9.12 -22.53
CA SER A 224 -3.72 -7.81 -22.81
C SER A 224 -4.50 -7.74 -24.12
N ALA A 225 -5.51 -6.87 -24.14
CA ALA A 225 -6.27 -6.54 -25.34
C ALA A 225 -6.68 -5.07 -25.28
N THR A 226 -6.91 -4.47 -26.43
CA THR A 226 -7.35 -3.07 -26.50
C THR A 226 -8.83 -3.02 -26.88
N ILE A 227 -9.59 -2.23 -26.13
CA ILE A 227 -10.99 -1.91 -26.44
C ILE A 227 -11.13 -0.42 -26.75
N GLU A 228 -12.16 -0.09 -27.53
CA GLU A 228 -12.56 1.28 -27.82
C GLU A 228 -13.93 1.56 -27.19
N ILE A 229 -14.08 2.72 -26.54
CA ILE A 229 -15.33 3.11 -25.89
C ILE A 229 -16.34 3.59 -26.92
N GLY A 230 -17.51 2.95 -26.98
CA GLY A 230 -18.61 3.33 -27.86
C GLY A 230 -19.32 4.63 -27.45
N GLU A 231 -20.37 4.98 -28.18
CA GLU A 231 -21.16 6.22 -27.95
C GLU A 231 -21.83 6.28 -26.57
N ASN A 232 -21.98 5.14 -25.88
CA ASN A 232 -22.58 5.05 -24.55
C ASN A 232 -21.66 5.55 -23.42
N GLY A 233 -20.38 5.82 -23.70
CA GLY A 233 -19.40 6.35 -22.74
C GLY A 233 -18.99 5.37 -21.63
N ALA A 234 -19.43 4.12 -21.71
CA ALA A 234 -19.02 3.05 -20.82
C ALA A 234 -19.17 1.69 -21.49
N GLU A 235 -18.23 0.79 -21.22
CA GLU A 235 -18.24 -0.59 -21.71
C GLU A 235 -18.18 -1.57 -20.52
N GLU A 236 -19.00 -2.62 -20.58
CA GLU A 236 -19.06 -3.70 -19.60
C GLU A 236 -18.27 -4.90 -20.13
N PHE A 237 -17.47 -5.56 -19.29
CA PHE A 237 -16.66 -6.71 -19.72
C PHE A 237 -16.42 -7.76 -18.64
N GLN A 238 -16.10 -8.97 -19.09
CA GLN A 238 -15.62 -10.13 -18.34
C GLN A 238 -14.46 -10.78 -19.11
N ILE A 239 -13.69 -11.61 -18.41
CA ILE A 239 -12.62 -12.41 -19.02
C ILE A 239 -13.05 -13.86 -18.96
N GLN A 240 -12.87 -14.60 -20.04
CA GLN A 240 -13.22 -16.00 -20.12
C GLN A 240 -12.03 -16.81 -20.61
N ALA A 241 -11.75 -17.91 -19.93
CA ALA A 241 -10.75 -18.88 -20.38
C ALA A 241 -11.36 -19.93 -21.32
N ASP A 242 -10.60 -20.32 -22.33
CA ASP A 242 -10.86 -21.44 -23.26
C ASP A 242 -12.24 -21.43 -23.93
N GLN A 243 -12.87 -20.25 -24.01
CA GLN A 243 -14.23 -20.05 -24.51
C GLN A 243 -15.30 -20.87 -23.76
N ASP A 244 -15.02 -21.27 -22.51
CA ASP A 244 -15.94 -22.01 -21.67
C ASP A 244 -16.68 -21.07 -20.70
N PRO A 245 -18.02 -20.99 -20.73
CA PRO A 245 -18.83 -20.26 -19.76
C PRO A 245 -18.55 -20.59 -18.29
N ALA A 246 -18.13 -21.82 -17.98
CA ALA A 246 -17.73 -22.22 -16.63
C ALA A 246 -16.39 -21.62 -16.21
N MET A 247 -15.58 -21.15 -17.17
CA MET A 247 -14.25 -20.58 -16.98
C MET A 247 -14.25 -19.06 -17.05
N THR A 248 -15.27 -18.43 -16.45
CA THR A 248 -15.43 -16.98 -16.47
C THR A 248 -14.85 -16.33 -15.21
N PHE A 249 -14.08 -15.27 -15.39
CA PHE A 249 -13.52 -14.40 -14.36
C PHE A 249 -14.33 -13.11 -14.27
N TYR A 250 -14.62 -12.69 -13.04
CA TYR A 250 -15.53 -11.57 -12.75
C TYR A 250 -15.13 -10.84 -11.46
N PRO A 251 -15.57 -9.58 -11.26
CA PRO A 251 -15.30 -8.86 -10.01
C PRO A 251 -16.13 -9.40 -8.84
N ASP A 252 -15.62 -9.24 -7.61
CA ASP A 252 -16.34 -9.56 -6.36
C ASP A 252 -17.59 -8.70 -6.09
N MET A 253 -17.85 -7.70 -6.93
CA MET A 253 -19.05 -6.85 -6.84
C MET A 253 -19.67 -6.66 -8.22
N PRO A 254 -21.01 -6.62 -8.32
CA PRO A 254 -21.69 -6.37 -9.58
C PRO A 254 -21.38 -4.97 -10.12
N LYS A 255 -21.26 -4.84 -11.44
CA LYS A 255 -21.03 -3.56 -12.15
C LYS A 255 -19.85 -2.75 -11.57
N CYS A 256 -18.70 -3.40 -11.45
CA CYS A 256 -17.53 -2.85 -10.76
C CYS A 256 -16.70 -1.91 -11.64
N SER A 257 -16.51 -0.66 -11.20
CA SER A 257 -15.61 0.31 -11.85
C SER A 257 -14.25 0.47 -11.15
N MET A 258 -13.99 -0.34 -10.12
CA MET A 258 -12.75 -0.29 -9.35
C MET A 258 -11.71 -1.25 -9.94
N LYS A 259 -10.54 -0.71 -10.31
CA LYS A 259 -9.39 -1.48 -10.81
C LYS A 259 -8.77 -2.40 -9.73
N SER A 260 -8.98 -2.10 -8.45
CA SER A 260 -8.45 -2.87 -7.33
C SER A 260 -9.41 -3.96 -6.82
N ALA A 261 -10.50 -4.23 -7.55
CA ALA A 261 -11.45 -5.25 -7.14
C ALA A 261 -10.84 -6.65 -7.24
N ALA A 262 -11.12 -7.50 -6.25
CA ALA A 262 -10.68 -8.89 -6.28
C ALA A 262 -11.32 -9.62 -7.46
N VAL A 263 -10.51 -10.39 -8.17
CA VAL A 263 -10.96 -11.26 -9.27
C VAL A 263 -11.49 -12.56 -8.67
N LYS A 264 -12.72 -12.92 -9.04
CA LYS A 264 -13.37 -14.19 -8.73
C LYS A 264 -13.46 -15.06 -9.98
N GLY A 265 -13.67 -16.35 -9.77
CA GLY A 265 -13.64 -17.36 -10.83
C GLY A 265 -12.35 -18.19 -10.80
N PRO A 266 -12.17 -19.14 -11.75
CA PRO A 266 -13.09 -19.43 -12.84
C PRO A 266 -14.40 -20.07 -12.33
N ALA A 267 -15.55 -19.50 -12.69
CA ALA A 267 -16.86 -20.10 -12.40
C ALA A 267 -17.95 -19.56 -13.35
N TYR A 268 -19.04 -20.30 -13.50
CA TYR A 268 -20.24 -19.80 -14.18
C TYR A 268 -20.82 -18.60 -13.42
N THR A 269 -21.05 -17.49 -14.12
CA THR A 269 -21.55 -16.24 -13.53
C THR A 269 -22.57 -15.56 -14.45
N SER A 270 -23.43 -14.71 -13.89
CA SER A 270 -24.33 -13.88 -14.70
C SER A 270 -23.60 -12.64 -15.23
N ARG A 271 -24.19 -11.98 -16.23
CA ARG A 271 -23.72 -10.69 -16.76
C ARG A 271 -24.00 -9.50 -15.82
N ASP A 272 -24.39 -9.76 -14.57
CA ASP A 272 -24.45 -8.71 -13.54
C ASP A 272 -23.07 -8.47 -12.91
N ASN A 273 -22.21 -9.50 -12.91
CA ASN A 273 -20.87 -9.46 -12.33
C ASN A 273 -19.84 -9.07 -13.39
N VAL A 274 -19.80 -7.79 -13.75
CA VAL A 274 -18.99 -7.27 -14.86
C VAL A 274 -18.12 -6.11 -14.39
N TRP A 275 -16.94 -5.96 -15.00
CA TRP A 275 -16.18 -4.73 -14.87
C TRP A 275 -16.75 -3.66 -15.80
N ILE A 276 -16.63 -2.39 -15.42
CA ILE A 276 -17.08 -1.24 -16.20
C ILE A 276 -15.91 -0.30 -16.45
N VAL A 277 -15.56 -0.12 -17.71
CA VAL A 277 -14.64 0.92 -18.17
C VAL A 277 -15.46 2.14 -18.60
N LYS A 278 -15.13 3.32 -18.09
CA LYS A 278 -15.78 4.59 -18.46
C LYS A 278 -14.78 5.48 -19.17
N GLY A 279 -15.22 6.12 -20.26
CA GLY A 279 -14.39 7.00 -21.08
C GLY A 279 -15.23 7.86 -22.01
N GLU A 280 -14.57 8.72 -22.78
CA GLU A 280 -15.20 9.45 -23.88
C GLU A 280 -15.30 8.53 -25.11
N SER A 281 -16.26 8.80 -26.00
CA SER A 281 -16.41 8.01 -27.23
C SER A 281 -15.14 8.12 -28.08
N GLY A 282 -14.61 6.97 -28.49
CA GLY A 282 -13.33 6.86 -29.21
C GLY A 282 -12.10 6.75 -28.29
N ASP A 283 -12.26 6.82 -26.97
CA ASP A 283 -11.16 6.51 -26.05
C ASP A 283 -10.77 5.04 -26.19
N ARG A 284 -9.47 4.78 -26.26
CA ARG A 284 -8.91 3.41 -26.25
C ARG A 284 -8.39 3.05 -24.88
N PHE A 285 -8.73 1.86 -24.42
CA PHE A 285 -8.24 1.29 -23.16
C PHE A 285 -7.58 -0.05 -23.41
N ARG A 286 -6.35 -0.19 -22.93
CA ARG A 286 -5.67 -1.49 -22.83
C ARG A 286 -6.14 -2.18 -21.56
N ILE A 287 -6.85 -3.29 -21.70
CA ILE A 287 -7.21 -4.19 -20.61
C ILE A 287 -6.05 -5.15 -20.38
N GLU A 288 -5.71 -5.37 -19.13
CA GLU A 288 -4.64 -6.25 -18.67
C GLU A 288 -5.19 -7.27 -17.69
N PHE A 289 -4.94 -8.53 -17.95
CA PHE A 289 -5.24 -9.64 -17.06
C PHE A 289 -3.94 -10.33 -16.67
N PHE A 290 -3.66 -10.41 -15.38
CA PHE A 290 -2.46 -11.03 -14.87
C PHE A 290 -2.80 -12.24 -14.01
N THR A 291 -2.12 -13.36 -14.26
CA THR A 291 -2.17 -14.59 -13.45
C THR A 291 -0.76 -14.97 -12.99
N SER A 292 -0.64 -15.45 -11.75
CA SER A 292 0.61 -15.98 -11.20
C SER A 292 0.52 -17.49 -10.98
N GLU A 293 1.66 -18.19 -10.96
CA GLU A 293 1.74 -19.61 -10.55
C GLU A 293 1.16 -19.86 -9.14
N ALA A 294 1.23 -18.87 -8.24
CA ALA A 294 0.65 -18.91 -6.90
C ALA A 294 -0.88 -18.66 -6.87
N GLY A 295 -1.57 -18.65 -8.01
CA GLY A 295 -3.02 -18.45 -8.11
C GLY A 295 -3.52 -17.01 -7.89
N THR A 296 -2.62 -16.03 -7.76
CA THR A 296 -3.00 -14.61 -7.69
C THR A 296 -3.46 -14.12 -9.06
N MET A 297 -4.58 -13.40 -9.09
CA MET A 297 -5.16 -12.84 -10.31
C MET A 297 -5.45 -11.35 -10.14
N SER A 298 -5.22 -10.56 -11.19
CA SER A 298 -5.60 -9.15 -11.19
C SER A 298 -6.07 -8.69 -12.57
N VAL A 299 -7.00 -7.74 -12.59
CA VAL A 299 -7.50 -7.10 -13.81
C VAL A 299 -7.28 -5.60 -13.70
N SER A 300 -6.66 -5.04 -14.74
CA SER A 300 -6.23 -3.66 -14.85
C SER A 300 -6.72 -3.11 -16.19
N TRP A 301 -6.92 -1.79 -16.28
CA TRP A 301 -7.14 -1.14 -17.57
C TRP A 301 -6.52 0.25 -17.61
N ILE A 302 -5.88 0.59 -18.71
CA ILE A 302 -5.09 1.81 -18.86
C ILE A 302 -5.56 2.53 -20.13
N LYS A 303 -5.84 3.84 -20.03
CA LYS A 303 -6.18 4.65 -21.20
C LYS A 303 -4.94 4.80 -22.07
N GLU A 304 -5.04 4.44 -23.34
CA GLU A 304 -3.98 4.70 -24.32
C GLU A 304 -4.00 6.19 -24.68
N THR A 305 -2.82 6.81 -24.64
CA THR A 305 -2.62 8.23 -25.01
C THR A 305 -2.42 8.41 -26.50
#